data_AF-A0A7S9ND28-F1
#
_entry.id   AF-A0A7S9ND28-F1
#
_cell.length_a   1.000
_cell.length_b   1.000
_cell.length_c   1.000
_cell.angle_alpha   90.00
_cell.angle_beta   90.00
_cell.angle_gamma   90.00
#
_symmetry.space_group_name_H-M   'P 1'
#
loop_
_entity.id
_entity.type
_entity.pdbx_description
1 polymer ?
#
loop_
_entity_poly.entity_id
_entity_poly.type
_entity_poly.pdbx_seq_one_letter_code
_entity_poly.pdbx_strand_id
1 'polypeptide(L)'
;MKNLLFALFAAINLFASEPNLSPLLAVDTLEKVKKCKNPDLNATKECVQAGMVAANLKQDYGAAEGLFSLACTKGDGEGCFYLGELYKNNLVKAADKSERETKISAYYKASCVLYEYLPGCLALANFMQEELGDEVQSFAINNTLCNKKYAPGCYNVGWMIERTGGDIGEMMEYYERSCKLGYVGGCARAEWLYEGNFNENRYVQVKKDAKKAKQMRKKACELGDKQSC
;
A
#
# COMPACT_ATOMS: atom_id res chain seq x y z
N MET A 1 -0.08 48.03 18.61
CA MET A 1 -0.58 47.23 17.47
C MET A 1 0.30 47.26 16.20
N LYS A 2 1.47 47.93 16.18
CA LYS A 2 2.38 47.91 15.02
C LYS A 2 3.50 46.85 15.07
N ASN A 3 3.73 46.23 16.23
CA ASN A 3 4.86 45.28 16.41
C ASN A 3 4.49 43.80 16.18
N LEU A 4 3.20 43.44 16.04
CA LEU A 4 2.81 42.06 15.71
C LEU A 4 2.88 41.74 14.21
N LEU A 5 2.72 42.74 13.34
CA LEU A 5 2.77 42.56 11.88
C LEU A 5 4.19 42.32 11.36
N PHE A 6 5.22 42.89 12.00
CA PHE A 6 6.61 42.68 11.60
C PHE A 6 7.15 41.29 11.99
N ALA A 7 6.63 40.69 13.07
CA ALA A 7 7.01 39.33 13.47
C ALA A 7 6.46 38.27 12.51
N LEU A 8 5.29 38.50 11.90
CA LEU A 8 4.74 37.60 10.88
C LEU A 8 5.56 37.64 9.57
N PHE A 9 6.06 38.81 9.18
CA PHE A 9 6.90 38.93 7.98
C PHE A 9 8.34 38.39 8.18
N ALA A 10 8.89 38.47 9.39
CA ALA A 10 10.21 37.90 9.68
C ALA A 10 10.21 36.35 9.68
N ALA A 11 9.10 35.71 10.06
CA ALA A 11 8.96 34.25 10.01
C ALA A 11 8.78 33.71 8.58
N ILE A 12 8.36 34.54 7.62
CA ILE A 12 8.24 34.18 6.20
C ILE A 12 9.63 34.16 5.53
N ASN A 13 10.57 34.98 5.99
CA ASN A 13 11.91 35.09 5.38
C ASN A 13 12.93 34.03 5.85
N LEU A 14 12.59 33.16 6.81
CA LEU A 14 13.43 32.01 7.20
C LEU A 14 13.11 30.74 6.40
N PHE A 15 12.08 30.76 5.54
CA PHE A 15 11.67 29.62 4.71
C PHE A 15 11.71 29.91 3.20
N ALA A 16 12.37 30.99 2.78
CA ALA A 16 12.54 31.35 1.37
C ALA A 16 13.55 30.46 0.60
N SER A 17 13.83 29.24 1.07
CA SER A 17 14.83 28.33 0.47
C SER A 17 14.27 27.01 -0.05
N GLU A 18 12.95 26.84 -0.15
CA GLU A 18 12.36 25.65 -0.80
C GLU A 18 11.74 26.03 -2.15
N PRO A 19 12.46 25.83 -3.27
CA PRO A 19 12.15 26.45 -4.56
C PRO A 19 10.85 25.98 -5.24
N ASN A 20 10.08 25.06 -4.64
CA ASN A 20 8.98 24.36 -5.33
C ASN A 20 7.65 24.27 -4.56
N LEU A 21 7.51 24.91 -3.38
CA LEU A 21 6.26 24.82 -2.60
C LEU A 21 5.53 26.17 -2.57
N SER A 22 4.23 26.17 -2.86
CA SER A 22 3.44 27.41 -2.72
C SER A 22 3.42 27.87 -1.25
N PRO A 23 3.43 29.18 -0.97
CA PRO A 23 3.43 29.69 0.40
C PRO A 23 2.26 29.17 1.25
N LEU A 24 1.10 28.95 0.64
CA LEU A 24 -0.09 28.41 1.30
C LEU A 24 0.12 26.95 1.75
N LEU A 25 0.72 26.11 0.89
CA LEU A 25 1.08 24.72 1.22
C LEU A 25 2.13 24.65 2.33
N ALA A 26 3.10 25.58 2.35
CA ALA A 26 4.12 25.65 3.39
C ALA A 26 3.50 25.94 4.78
N VAL A 27 2.55 26.88 4.85
CA VAL A 27 1.84 27.23 6.09
C VAL A 27 0.99 26.07 6.59
N ASP A 28 0.21 25.43 5.71
CA ASP A 28 -0.61 24.25 6.06
C ASP A 28 0.25 23.09 6.58
N THR A 29 1.38 22.82 5.92
CA THR A 29 2.32 21.78 6.35
C THR A 29 2.88 22.09 7.74
N LEU A 30 3.25 23.34 8.02
CA LEU A 30 3.75 23.74 9.33
C LEU A 30 2.70 23.54 10.43
N GLU A 31 1.43 23.83 10.15
CA GLU A 31 0.34 23.60 11.10
C GLU A 31 0.16 22.10 11.40
N LYS A 32 0.20 21.24 10.37
CA LYS A 32 0.15 19.79 10.52
C LYS A 32 1.30 19.26 11.38
N VAL A 33 2.53 19.72 11.14
CA VAL A 33 3.71 19.35 11.96
C VAL A 33 3.52 19.76 13.41
N LYS A 34 3.00 20.98 13.68
CA LYS A 34 2.73 21.46 15.04
C LYS A 34 1.71 20.57 15.76
N LYS A 35 0.60 20.24 15.09
CA LYS A 35 -0.43 19.34 15.65
C LYS A 35 0.13 17.95 15.93
N CYS A 36 0.85 17.38 14.95
CA CYS A 36 1.48 16.07 15.06
C CYS A 36 2.40 15.95 16.29
N LYS A 37 3.28 16.95 16.48
CA LYS A 37 4.27 16.99 17.58
C LYS A 37 3.68 17.38 18.92
N ASN A 38 2.42 17.78 18.98
CA ASN A 38 1.77 18.08 20.25
C ASN A 38 1.50 16.76 21.01
N PRO A 39 2.04 16.59 22.23
CA PRO A 39 1.82 15.38 23.03
C PRO A 39 0.36 15.25 23.51
N ASP A 40 -0.35 16.36 23.66
CA ASP A 40 -1.74 16.40 24.14
C ASP A 40 -2.76 16.05 23.05
N LEU A 41 -2.32 15.93 21.79
CA LEU A 41 -3.17 15.64 20.64
C LEU A 41 -2.85 14.28 20.02
N ASN A 42 -3.90 13.50 19.75
CA ASN A 42 -3.80 12.29 18.95
C ASN A 42 -3.91 12.59 17.43
N ALA A 43 -3.01 13.44 16.94
CA ALA A 43 -3.00 13.98 15.57
C ALA A 43 -2.21 13.09 14.60
N THR A 44 -2.51 11.78 14.56
CA THR A 44 -1.75 10.82 13.77
C THR A 44 -1.89 11.04 12.26
N LYS A 45 -3.09 11.43 11.81
CA LYS A 45 -3.35 11.76 10.40
C LYS A 45 -2.53 12.96 9.94
N GLU A 46 -2.40 13.98 10.78
CA GLU A 46 -1.55 15.14 10.50
C GLU A 46 -0.07 14.76 10.45
N CYS A 47 0.37 13.83 11.31
CA CYS A 47 1.72 13.26 11.21
C CYS A 47 1.96 12.57 9.88
N VAL A 48 1.05 11.68 9.45
CA VAL A 48 1.15 10.98 8.16
C VAL A 48 1.16 11.96 7.01
N GLN A 49 0.23 12.92 6.97
CA GLN A 49 0.15 13.91 5.90
C GLN A 49 1.41 14.79 5.82
N ALA A 50 1.90 15.27 6.96
CA ALA A 50 3.15 16.03 7.00
C ALA A 50 4.34 15.18 6.55
N GLY A 51 4.39 13.90 6.93
CA GLY A 51 5.41 12.95 6.50
C GLY A 51 5.38 12.72 4.98
N MET A 52 4.19 12.57 4.39
CA MET A 52 4.02 12.46 2.94
C MET A 52 4.48 13.70 2.19
N VAL A 53 4.20 14.90 2.73
CA VAL A 53 4.71 16.16 2.15
C VAL A 53 6.24 16.19 2.20
N ALA A 54 6.84 15.83 3.35
CA ALA A 54 8.29 15.76 3.50
C ALA A 54 8.92 14.79 2.50
N ALA A 55 8.37 13.58 2.35
CA ALA A 55 8.89 12.57 1.44
C ALA A 55 8.70 12.93 -0.05
N ASN A 56 7.50 13.34 -0.44
CA ASN A 56 7.13 13.45 -1.86
C ASN A 56 7.43 14.81 -2.48
N LEU A 57 7.31 15.89 -1.71
CA LEU A 57 7.51 17.25 -2.23
C LEU A 57 8.91 17.78 -1.92
N LYS A 58 9.42 17.48 -0.72
CA LYS A 58 10.71 17.99 -0.26
C LYS A 58 11.85 16.99 -0.41
N GLN A 59 11.54 15.72 -0.62
CA GLN A 59 12.51 14.62 -0.57
C GLN A 59 13.32 14.60 0.74
N ASP A 60 12.73 15.12 1.82
CA ASP A 60 13.32 15.10 3.15
C ASP A 60 12.87 13.82 3.87
N TYR A 61 13.53 12.72 3.54
CA TYR A 61 13.20 11.40 4.07
C TYR A 61 13.53 11.26 5.56
N GLY A 62 14.46 12.07 6.09
CA GLY A 62 14.73 12.11 7.54
C GLY A 62 13.60 12.75 8.33
N ALA A 63 13.05 13.87 7.83
CA ALA A 63 11.85 14.46 8.42
C ALA A 63 10.63 13.54 8.26
N ALA A 64 10.47 12.90 7.10
CA ALA A 64 9.40 11.94 6.85
C ALA A 64 9.48 10.75 7.82
N GLU A 65 10.66 10.17 8.02
CA GLU A 65 10.89 9.08 8.98
C GLU A 65 10.45 9.47 10.39
N GLY A 66 10.86 10.65 10.88
CA GLY A 66 10.47 11.12 12.20
C GLY A 66 8.96 11.31 12.37
N LEU A 67 8.29 11.82 11.33
CA LEU A 67 6.84 12.07 11.34
C LEU A 67 6.04 10.76 11.27
N PHE A 68 6.42 9.83 10.38
CA PHE A 68 5.78 8.52 10.31
C PHE A 68 6.04 7.68 11.56
N SER A 69 7.23 7.78 12.17
CA SER A 69 7.55 7.15 13.45
C SER A 69 6.65 7.65 14.57
N LEU A 70 6.41 8.97 14.65
CA LEU A 70 5.48 9.53 15.62
C LEU A 70 4.02 9.07 15.39
N ALA A 71 3.58 9.01 14.14
CA ALA A 71 2.27 8.44 13.82
C ALA A 71 2.15 6.96 14.25
N CYS A 72 3.14 6.14 13.88
CA CYS A 72 3.18 4.71 14.18
C CYS A 72 3.18 4.44 15.69
N THR A 73 4.02 5.13 16.46
CA THR A 73 4.07 5.02 17.93
C THR A 73 2.78 5.45 18.62
N LYS A 74 2.00 6.35 18.00
CA LYS A 74 0.66 6.75 18.46
C LYS A 74 -0.47 5.82 17.99
N GLY A 75 -0.15 4.70 17.33
CA GLY A 75 -1.11 3.68 16.96
C GLY A 75 -1.64 3.76 15.53
N ASP A 76 -0.99 4.53 14.66
CA ASP A 76 -1.43 4.70 13.28
C ASP A 76 -0.76 3.69 12.34
N GLY A 77 -1.56 2.75 11.84
CA GLY A 77 -1.09 1.72 10.94
C GLY A 77 -0.58 2.24 9.60
N GLU A 78 -1.11 3.35 9.09
CA GLU A 78 -0.62 3.98 7.85
C GLU A 78 0.76 4.60 8.08
N GLY A 79 0.98 5.23 9.24
CA GLY A 79 2.30 5.70 9.67
C GLY A 79 3.34 4.57 9.70
N CYS A 80 3.00 3.42 10.29
CA CYS A 80 3.89 2.26 10.28
C CYS A 80 4.14 1.73 8.86
N PHE A 81 3.12 1.71 8.00
CA PHE A 81 3.27 1.28 6.61
C PHE A 81 4.29 2.15 5.86
N TYR A 82 4.20 3.48 5.98
CA TYR A 82 5.16 4.37 5.30
C TYR A 82 6.58 4.26 5.85
N LEU A 83 6.79 3.96 7.14
CA LEU A 83 8.13 3.61 7.64
C LEU A 83 8.69 2.39 6.91
N GLY A 84 7.89 1.32 6.78
CA GLY A 84 8.28 0.15 6.01
C GLY A 84 8.68 0.51 4.57
N GLU A 85 7.89 1.35 3.90
CA GLU A 85 8.20 1.85 2.55
C GLU A 85 9.51 2.65 2.48
N LEU A 86 9.79 3.53 3.46
CA LEU A 86 11.05 4.28 3.48
C LEU A 86 12.27 3.34 3.56
N TYR A 87 12.21 2.32 4.42
CA TYR A 87 13.29 1.35 4.55
C TYR A 87 13.43 0.44 3.33
N LYS A 88 12.30 -0.05 2.77
CA LYS A 88 12.26 -0.89 1.56
C LYS A 88 12.88 -0.19 0.36
N ASN A 89 12.56 1.08 0.17
CA ASN A 89 13.06 1.87 -0.96
C ASN A 89 14.45 2.48 -0.73
N ASN A 90 15.15 2.10 0.34
CA ASN A 90 16.48 2.64 0.70
C ASN A 90 16.52 4.17 0.88
N LEU A 91 15.40 4.78 1.28
CA LEU A 91 15.27 6.24 1.44
C LEU A 91 15.77 6.73 2.80
N VAL A 92 15.96 5.81 3.75
CA VAL A 92 16.53 6.06 5.08
C VAL A 92 17.65 5.07 5.37
N LYS A 93 18.55 5.46 6.29
CA LYS A 93 19.75 4.68 6.61
C LYS A 93 19.41 3.47 7.47
N ALA A 94 20.03 2.34 7.11
CA ALA A 94 20.20 1.15 7.94
C ALA A 94 21.69 0.79 7.92
N ALA A 95 22.21 0.17 8.97
CA ALA A 95 23.61 -0.22 9.08
C ALA A 95 23.99 -1.25 8.01
N ASP A 96 23.10 -2.20 7.74
CA ASP A 96 23.28 -3.23 6.71
C ASP A 96 21.92 -3.73 6.17
N LYS A 97 21.99 -4.71 5.26
CA LYS A 97 20.82 -5.35 4.66
C LYS A 97 19.96 -6.08 5.70
N SER A 98 20.57 -6.73 6.69
CA SER A 98 19.85 -7.51 7.71
C SER A 98 19.04 -6.61 8.64
N GLU A 99 19.60 -5.46 9.06
CA GLU A 99 18.87 -4.48 9.85
C GLU A 99 17.69 -3.92 9.05
N ARG A 100 17.91 -3.62 7.76
CA ARG A 100 16.87 -3.11 6.88
C ARG A 100 15.68 -4.06 6.77
N GLU A 101 15.92 -5.33 6.47
CA GLU A 101 14.88 -6.35 6.36
C GLU A 101 14.11 -6.53 7.68
N THR A 102 14.84 -6.48 8.81
CA THR A 102 14.25 -6.52 10.15
C THR A 102 13.31 -5.34 10.38
N LYS A 103 13.75 -4.13 10.04
CA LYS A 103 12.93 -2.91 10.17
C LYS A 103 11.70 -2.93 9.26
N ILE A 104 11.85 -3.33 8.00
CA ILE A 104 10.72 -3.44 7.05
C ILE A 104 9.68 -4.42 7.61
N SER A 105 10.11 -5.62 8.00
CA SER A 105 9.24 -6.65 8.57
C SER A 105 8.52 -6.16 9.83
N ALA A 106 9.25 -5.51 10.74
CA ALA A 106 8.70 -4.99 11.98
C ALA A 106 7.63 -3.92 11.74
N TYR A 107 7.89 -2.97 10.84
CA TYR A 107 6.96 -1.89 10.54
C TYR A 107 5.72 -2.36 9.79
N TYR A 108 5.87 -3.23 8.78
CA TYR A 108 4.71 -3.83 8.12
C TYR A 108 3.91 -4.73 9.06
N LYS A 109 4.57 -5.48 9.96
CA LYS A 109 3.88 -6.28 10.99
C LYS A 109 3.14 -5.40 11.99
N ALA A 110 3.71 -4.28 12.43
CA ALA A 110 3.00 -3.31 13.26
C ALA A 110 1.77 -2.75 12.54
N SER A 111 1.95 -2.28 11.30
CA SER A 111 0.87 -1.78 10.45
C SER A 111 -0.27 -2.80 10.29
N CYS A 112 0.08 -4.05 9.98
CA CYS A 112 -0.88 -5.11 9.70
C CYS A 112 -1.51 -5.72 10.96
N VAL A 113 -0.70 -6.20 11.89
CA VAL A 113 -1.17 -7.06 13.00
C VAL A 113 -1.63 -6.23 14.18
N LEU A 114 -0.91 -5.14 14.51
CA LEU A 114 -1.26 -4.31 15.65
C LEU A 114 -2.36 -3.31 15.33
N TYR A 115 -2.34 -2.76 14.11
CA TYR A 115 -3.24 -1.66 13.73
C TYR A 115 -4.20 -2.00 12.59
N GLU A 116 -4.23 -3.28 12.16
CA GLU A 116 -5.17 -3.81 11.16
C GLU A 116 -5.24 -3.02 9.84
N TYR A 117 -4.16 -2.33 9.47
CA TYR A 117 -4.11 -1.54 8.24
C TYR A 117 -3.85 -2.48 7.04
N LEU A 118 -4.90 -2.69 6.23
CA LEU A 118 -4.90 -3.68 5.14
C LEU A 118 -3.78 -3.48 4.10
N PRO A 119 -3.43 -2.24 3.67
CA PRO A 119 -2.26 -2.04 2.80
C PRO A 119 -0.95 -2.48 3.44
N GLY A 120 -0.80 -2.32 4.76
CA GLY A 120 0.34 -2.82 5.52
C GLY A 120 0.41 -4.34 5.55
N CYS A 121 -0.75 -5.01 5.64
CA CYS A 121 -0.82 -6.47 5.51
C CYS A 121 -0.42 -6.96 4.12
N LEU A 122 -0.87 -6.27 3.06
CA LEU A 122 -0.49 -6.62 1.70
C LEU A 122 1.02 -6.44 1.49
N ALA A 123 1.58 -5.33 1.99
CA ALA A 123 3.02 -5.07 1.93
C ALA A 123 3.83 -6.12 2.70
N LEU A 124 3.36 -6.54 3.88
CA LEU A 124 3.96 -7.64 4.63
C LEU A 124 3.96 -8.94 3.82
N ALA A 125 2.83 -9.30 3.22
CA ALA A 125 2.71 -10.53 2.46
C ALA A 125 3.62 -10.56 1.23
N ASN A 126 3.73 -9.43 0.53
CA ASN A 126 4.62 -9.29 -0.62
C ASN A 126 6.09 -9.37 -0.16
N PHE A 127 6.44 -8.68 0.93
CA PHE A 127 7.80 -8.72 1.48
C PHE A 127 8.22 -10.14 1.91
N MET A 128 7.32 -10.87 2.58
CA MET A 128 7.56 -12.27 2.96
C MET A 128 7.85 -13.15 1.75
N GLN A 129 7.11 -12.96 0.65
CA GLN A 129 7.29 -13.76 -0.56
C GLN A 129 8.53 -13.37 -1.36
N GLU A 130 8.67 -12.08 -1.69
CA GLU A 130 9.65 -11.61 -2.68
C GLU A 130 11.05 -11.47 -2.09
N GLU A 131 11.15 -11.06 -0.82
CA GLU A 131 12.45 -10.76 -0.20
C GLU A 131 12.92 -11.90 0.71
N LEU A 132 12.01 -12.57 1.41
CA LEU A 132 12.35 -13.63 2.37
C LEU A 132 12.10 -15.05 1.85
N GLY A 133 11.39 -15.20 0.73
CA GLY A 133 11.02 -16.53 0.18
C GLY A 133 10.05 -17.32 1.06
N ASP A 134 9.39 -16.68 2.04
CA ASP A 134 8.42 -17.30 2.94
C ASP A 134 7.01 -17.31 2.31
N GLU A 135 6.80 -18.29 1.44
CA GLU A 135 5.51 -18.48 0.77
C GLU A 135 4.39 -18.87 1.73
N VAL A 136 4.69 -19.58 2.83
CA VAL A 136 3.69 -20.06 3.78
C VAL A 136 3.08 -18.88 4.53
N GLN A 137 3.91 -17.98 5.05
CA GLN A 137 3.42 -16.77 5.71
C GLN A 137 2.72 -15.84 4.72
N SER A 138 3.28 -15.66 3.51
CA SER A 138 2.66 -14.84 2.47
C SER A 138 1.25 -15.34 2.12
N PHE A 139 1.09 -16.65 1.93
CA PHE A 139 -0.21 -17.26 1.63
C PHE A 139 -1.21 -17.02 2.77
N ALA A 140 -0.80 -17.24 4.03
CA ALA A 140 -1.67 -17.06 5.19
C ALA A 140 -2.16 -15.60 5.34
N ILE A 141 -1.27 -14.64 5.11
CA ILE A 141 -1.62 -13.20 5.17
C ILE A 141 -2.56 -12.83 4.02
N ASN A 142 -2.27 -13.25 2.78
CA ASN A 142 -3.13 -12.98 1.62
C ASN A 142 -4.52 -13.62 1.75
N ASN A 143 -4.61 -14.82 2.33
CA ASN A 143 -5.90 -15.45 2.63
C ASN A 143 -6.68 -14.65 3.69
N THR A 144 -6.01 -14.16 4.73
CA THR A 144 -6.62 -13.26 5.73
C THR A 144 -7.15 -11.98 5.10
N LEU A 145 -6.36 -11.35 4.21
CA LEU A 145 -6.79 -10.18 3.43
C LEU A 145 -8.04 -10.48 2.60
N CYS A 146 -8.05 -11.61 1.89
CA CYS A 146 -9.20 -12.04 1.11
C CYS A 146 -10.46 -12.23 1.97
N ASN A 147 -10.31 -12.81 3.16
CA ASN A 147 -11.39 -12.99 4.14
C ASN A 147 -11.89 -11.67 4.72
N LYS A 148 -11.01 -10.67 4.88
CA LYS A 148 -11.37 -9.28 5.18
C LYS A 148 -11.92 -8.50 3.96
N LYS A 149 -12.25 -9.19 2.86
CA LYS A 149 -12.79 -8.61 1.60
C LYS A 149 -11.83 -7.63 0.92
N TYR A 150 -10.53 -7.71 1.21
CA TYR A 150 -9.51 -6.93 0.52
C TYR A 150 -9.14 -7.62 -0.80
N ALA A 151 -9.62 -7.05 -1.91
CA ALA A 151 -9.59 -7.69 -3.22
C ALA A 151 -8.20 -8.15 -3.72
N PRO A 152 -7.10 -7.40 -3.49
CA PRO A 152 -5.75 -7.84 -3.84
C PRO A 152 -5.33 -9.14 -3.13
N GLY A 153 -5.76 -9.36 -1.88
CA GLY A 153 -5.45 -10.59 -1.16
C GLY A 153 -6.01 -11.83 -1.85
N CYS A 154 -7.26 -11.75 -2.34
CA CYS A 154 -7.85 -12.85 -3.10
C CYS A 154 -7.09 -13.10 -4.41
N TYR A 155 -6.68 -12.03 -5.11
CA TYR A 155 -5.90 -12.17 -6.34
C TYR A 155 -4.57 -12.87 -6.08
N ASN A 156 -3.84 -12.46 -5.04
CA ASN A 156 -2.55 -13.04 -4.69
C ASN A 156 -2.68 -14.52 -4.31
N VAL A 157 -3.71 -14.92 -3.55
CA VAL A 157 -3.94 -16.35 -3.28
C VAL A 157 -4.17 -17.14 -4.57
N GLY A 158 -5.05 -16.64 -5.45
CA GLY A 158 -5.27 -17.26 -6.76
C GLY A 158 -3.97 -17.40 -7.56
N TRP A 159 -3.15 -16.36 -7.58
CA TRP A 159 -1.84 -16.36 -8.25
C TRP A 159 -0.84 -17.33 -7.63
N MET A 160 -0.83 -17.49 -6.31
CA MET A 160 0.03 -18.46 -5.63
C MET A 160 -0.37 -19.90 -5.94
N ILE A 161 -1.67 -20.21 -5.92
CA ILE A 161 -2.20 -21.54 -6.32
C ILE A 161 -1.88 -21.80 -7.79
N GLU A 162 -2.07 -20.79 -8.64
CA GLU A 162 -1.73 -20.85 -10.05
C GLU A 162 -0.25 -21.11 -10.26
N ARG A 163 0.67 -20.41 -9.60
CA ARG A 163 2.10 -20.64 -9.80
C ARG A 163 2.58 -22.00 -9.28
N THR A 164 1.99 -22.51 -8.20
CA THR A 164 2.47 -23.71 -7.49
C THR A 164 1.88 -25.03 -7.98
N GLY A 165 1.01 -25.02 -8.99
CA GLY A 165 0.39 -26.27 -9.46
C GLY A 165 -0.85 -26.70 -8.69
N GLY A 166 -1.39 -25.84 -7.80
CA GLY A 166 -2.53 -26.17 -6.95
C GLY A 166 -3.86 -26.31 -7.70
N ASP A 167 -4.93 -26.58 -6.94
CA ASP A 167 -6.27 -26.91 -7.45
C ASP A 167 -6.84 -25.79 -8.35
N ILE A 168 -7.31 -26.18 -9.53
CA ILE A 168 -7.80 -25.24 -10.54
C ILE A 168 -9.14 -24.63 -10.14
N GLY A 169 -10.00 -25.40 -9.45
CA GLY A 169 -11.28 -24.89 -8.96
C GLY A 169 -11.08 -23.81 -7.90
N GLU A 170 -10.22 -24.09 -6.93
CA GLU A 170 -9.84 -23.14 -5.88
C GLU A 170 -9.19 -21.88 -6.46
N MET A 171 -8.22 -22.03 -7.37
CA MET A 171 -7.59 -20.93 -8.09
C MET A 171 -8.64 -20.04 -8.78
N MET A 172 -9.58 -20.64 -9.52
CA MET A 172 -10.65 -19.91 -10.21
C MET A 172 -11.56 -19.17 -9.23
N GLU A 173 -11.93 -19.80 -8.11
CA GLU A 173 -12.75 -19.17 -7.08
C GLU A 173 -12.10 -17.90 -6.53
N TYR A 174 -10.79 -17.93 -6.23
CA TYR A 174 -10.07 -16.77 -5.73
C TYR A 174 -10.01 -15.62 -6.74
N TYR A 175 -9.78 -15.91 -8.03
CA TYR A 175 -9.82 -14.89 -9.08
C TYR A 175 -11.22 -14.30 -9.29
N GLU A 176 -12.25 -15.14 -9.33
CA GLU A 176 -13.65 -14.69 -9.41
C GLU A 176 -14.02 -13.82 -8.20
N ARG A 177 -13.60 -14.22 -6.99
CA ARG A 177 -13.84 -13.47 -5.76
C ARG A 177 -13.10 -12.13 -5.75
N SER A 178 -11.85 -12.10 -6.21
CA SER A 178 -11.09 -10.86 -6.38
C SER A 178 -11.78 -9.90 -7.36
N CYS A 179 -12.23 -10.42 -8.51
CA CYS A 179 -13.03 -9.66 -9.46
C CYS A 179 -14.35 -9.16 -8.84
N LYS A 180 -15.04 -10.02 -8.08
CA LYS A 180 -16.26 -9.68 -7.37
C LYS A 180 -16.05 -8.48 -6.43
N LEU A 181 -14.90 -8.43 -5.76
CA LEU A 181 -14.50 -7.36 -4.83
C LEU A 181 -13.93 -6.11 -5.52
N GLY A 182 -13.87 -6.07 -6.86
CA GLY A 182 -13.50 -4.88 -7.61
C GLY A 182 -12.02 -4.77 -8.00
N TYR A 183 -11.27 -5.87 -7.95
CA TYR A 183 -9.90 -5.86 -8.46
C TYR A 183 -9.87 -6.21 -9.95
N VAL A 184 -9.42 -5.27 -10.77
CA VAL A 184 -9.32 -5.42 -12.23
C VAL A 184 -8.48 -6.65 -12.60
N GLY A 185 -7.35 -6.87 -11.94
CA GLY A 185 -6.48 -8.03 -12.20
C GLY A 185 -7.18 -9.38 -11.99
N GLY A 186 -8.06 -9.47 -10.99
CA GLY A 186 -8.88 -10.66 -10.78
C GLY A 186 -9.88 -10.88 -11.90
N CYS A 187 -10.50 -9.81 -12.41
CA CYS A 187 -11.41 -9.89 -13.54
C CYS A 187 -10.68 -10.31 -14.82
N ALA A 188 -9.56 -9.67 -15.14
CA ALA A 188 -8.77 -9.97 -16.33
C ALA A 188 -8.24 -11.41 -16.31
N ARG A 189 -7.75 -11.90 -15.16
CA ARG A 189 -7.24 -13.28 -15.08
C ARG A 189 -8.36 -14.32 -15.22
N ALA A 190 -9.49 -14.11 -14.53
CA ALA A 190 -10.65 -15.00 -14.67
C ALA A 190 -11.23 -14.98 -16.10
N GLU A 191 -11.26 -13.80 -16.73
CA GLU A 191 -11.72 -13.63 -18.11
C GLU A 191 -10.88 -14.44 -19.09
N TRP A 192 -9.55 -14.26 -19.07
CA TRP A 192 -8.61 -14.98 -19.90
C TRP A 192 -8.71 -16.50 -19.72
N LEU A 193 -8.87 -16.96 -18.47
CA LEU A 193 -9.07 -18.38 -18.17
C LEU A 193 -10.40 -18.92 -18.72
N TYR A 194 -11.48 -18.12 -18.70
CA TYR A 194 -12.77 -18.52 -19.28
C TYR A 194 -12.80 -18.46 -20.82
N GLU A 195 -11.97 -17.64 -21.46
CA GLU A 195 -11.86 -17.64 -22.92
C GLU A 195 -11.33 -18.97 -23.46
N GLY A 196 -10.47 -19.64 -22.68
CA GLY A 196 -9.94 -20.96 -23.02
C GLY A 196 -8.92 -20.95 -24.16
N ASN A 197 -8.34 -19.79 -24.49
CA ASN A 197 -7.40 -19.62 -25.61
C ASN A 197 -5.93 -19.75 -25.16
N PHE A 198 -5.64 -20.74 -24.32
CA PHE A 198 -4.29 -21.03 -23.82
C PHE A 198 -3.76 -22.35 -24.41
N ASN A 199 -2.44 -22.41 -24.61
CA ASN A 199 -1.75 -23.62 -25.12
C ASN A 199 -1.32 -24.57 -23.97
N GLU A 200 -1.61 -24.22 -22.72
CA GLU A 200 -1.19 -24.97 -21.54
C GLU A 200 -2.23 -26.03 -21.15
N ASN A 201 -1.81 -27.30 -21.12
CA ASN A 201 -2.67 -28.43 -20.76
C ASN A 201 -3.31 -28.31 -19.37
N ARG A 202 -2.68 -27.56 -18.46
CA ARG A 202 -3.15 -27.42 -17.08
C ARG A 202 -4.53 -26.80 -16.99
N TYR A 203 -4.80 -25.75 -17.77
CA TYR A 203 -6.06 -25.02 -17.68
C TYR A 203 -7.19 -25.67 -18.49
N VAL A 204 -6.96 -26.82 -19.14
CA VAL A 204 -8.01 -27.58 -19.86
C VAL A 204 -9.18 -27.96 -18.93
N GLN A 205 -8.93 -28.04 -17.62
CA GLN A 205 -9.96 -28.26 -16.61
C GLN A 205 -10.92 -27.07 -16.46
N VAL A 206 -10.46 -25.85 -16.77
CA VAL A 206 -11.32 -24.67 -16.89
C VAL A 206 -12.08 -24.79 -18.19
N LYS A 207 -13.35 -25.18 -18.10
CA LYS A 207 -14.23 -25.24 -19.27
C LYS A 207 -14.42 -23.82 -19.82
N LYS A 208 -14.11 -23.65 -21.09
CA LYS A 208 -14.41 -22.42 -21.84
C LYS A 208 -15.85 -22.00 -21.60
N ASP A 209 -16.05 -20.76 -21.16
CA ASP A 209 -17.35 -20.17 -20.89
C ASP A 209 -17.38 -18.72 -21.38
N ALA A 210 -17.81 -18.55 -22.63
CA ALA A 210 -17.86 -17.23 -23.27
C ALA A 210 -18.79 -16.24 -22.54
N LYS A 211 -19.81 -16.74 -21.83
CA LYS A 211 -20.74 -15.90 -21.07
C LYS A 211 -20.05 -15.36 -19.82
N LYS A 212 -19.34 -16.21 -19.08
CA LYS A 212 -18.54 -15.78 -17.92
C LYS A 212 -17.38 -14.88 -18.34
N ALA A 213 -16.64 -15.21 -19.41
CA ALA A 213 -15.59 -14.35 -19.94
C ALA A 213 -16.12 -12.93 -20.24
N LYS A 214 -17.23 -12.82 -20.98
CA LYS A 214 -17.87 -11.52 -21.25
C LYS A 214 -18.32 -10.79 -19.98
N GLN A 215 -18.79 -11.51 -18.96
CA GLN A 215 -19.16 -10.93 -17.67
C GLN A 215 -17.94 -10.35 -16.94
N MET A 216 -16.83 -11.09 -16.89
CA MET A 216 -15.60 -10.64 -16.25
C MET A 216 -15.00 -9.44 -17.00
N ARG A 217 -14.99 -9.50 -18.34
CA ARG A 217 -14.57 -8.38 -19.21
C ARG A 217 -15.39 -7.12 -18.96
N LYS A 218 -16.72 -7.23 -18.98
CA LYS A 218 -17.62 -6.09 -18.70
C LYS A 218 -17.31 -5.46 -17.34
N LYS A 219 -17.10 -6.30 -16.32
CA LYS A 219 -16.77 -5.81 -14.98
C LYS A 219 -15.39 -5.14 -14.92
N ALA A 220 -14.39 -5.66 -15.61
CA ALA A 220 -13.08 -5.00 -15.73
C ALA A 220 -13.22 -3.60 -16.37
N CYS A 221 -14.01 -3.47 -17.44
CA CYS A 221 -14.34 -2.18 -18.05
C CYS A 221 -15.02 -1.21 -17.06
N GLU A 222 -16.03 -1.69 -16.31
CA GLU A 222 -16.71 -0.89 -15.27
C GLU A 222 -15.76 -0.41 -14.16
N LEU A 223 -14.68 -1.16 -13.90
CA LEU A 223 -13.63 -0.83 -12.94
C LEU A 223 -12.51 0.06 -13.52
N GLY A 224 -12.65 0.50 -14.77
CA GLY A 224 -11.76 1.46 -15.42
C GLY A 224 -10.71 0.85 -16.37
N ASP A 225 -10.73 -0.46 -16.60
CA ASP A 225 -9.87 -1.09 -17.61
C ASP A 225 -10.41 -0.83 -19.03
N LYS A 226 -9.87 0.21 -19.67
CA LYS A 226 -10.28 0.62 -21.02
C LYS A 226 -10.03 -0.44 -22.08
N GLN A 227 -9.05 -1.34 -21.87
CA GLN A 227 -8.77 -2.41 -22.83
C GLN A 227 -9.91 -3.44 -22.90
N SER A 228 -10.72 -3.53 -21.83
CA SER A 228 -11.81 -4.49 -21.69
C SER A 228 -13.18 -4.01 -22.21
N CYS A 229 -13.35 -2.80 -22.77
CA CYS A 229 -14.68 -2.19 -23.00
C CYS A 229 -15.44 -2.56 -24.31
#